data_AF-A0A3N5K177-F1
#
_entry.id   AF-A0A3N5K177-F1
#
_cell.length_a   1.000
_cell.length_b   1.000
_cell.length_c   1.000
_cell.angle_alpha   90.00
_cell.angle_beta   90.00
_cell.angle_gamma   90.00
#
_symmetry.space_group_name_H-M   'P 1'
#
loop_
_entity.id
_entity.type
_entity.pdbx_description
1 polymer ?
#
loop_
_entity_poly.entity_id
_entity_poly.type
_entity_poly.pdbx_seq_one_letter_code
_entity_poly.pdbx_strand_id
1 'polypeptide(L)' 'MPRPSVDERRREILEATCKVVIERGFANTRISDVAHELDVSSGLIHYHFESKGAL' A
#
# COMPACT_ATOMS: atom_id res chain seq x y z
N MET A 1 -13.83 15.31 -4.58
CA MET A 1 -14.19 13.92 -4.23
C MET A 1 -14.17 13.79 -2.70
N PRO A 2 -15.12 13.08 -2.08
CA PRO A 2 -15.07 12.82 -0.64
C PRO A 2 -13.80 12.04 -0.29
N ARG A 3 -13.22 12.28 0.89
CA ARG A 3 -12.09 11.47 1.37
C ARG A 3 -12.56 10.02 1.49
N PRO A 4 -11.86 9.03 0.92
CA PRO A 4 -12.22 7.63 1.10
C PRO A 4 -12.23 7.29 2.58
N SER A 5 -13.11 6.36 2.94
CA SER A 5 -13.14 5.85 4.31
C SER A 5 -11.81 5.17 4.66
N VAL A 6 -11.52 5.01 5.95
CA VAL A 6 -10.32 4.30 6.40
C VAL A 6 -10.26 2.89 5.81
N ASP A 7 -11.39 2.17 5.77
CA ASP A 7 -11.46 0.81 5.25
C ASP A 7 -11.26 0.74 3.73
N GLU A 8 -11.80 1.71 3.00
CA GLU A 8 -11.61 1.83 1.55
C GLU A 8 -10.14 2.11 1.22
N ARG A 9 -9.50 3.04 1.94
CA ARG A 9 -8.07 3.31 1.78
C ARG A 9 -7.21 2.09 2.10
N ARG A 10 -7.55 1.33 3.15
CA ARG A 10 -6.85 0.08 3.47
C ARG A 10 -6.97 -0.92 2.32
N ARG A 11 -8.14 -1.05 1.71
CA ARG A 11 -8.36 -1.95 0.57
C ARG A 11 -7.52 -1.55 -0.65
N GLU A 12 -7.49 -0.27 -0.99
CA GLU A 12 -6.65 0.25 -2.09
C GLU A 12 -5.16 -0.07 -1.87
N ILE A 13 -4.67 0.09 -0.63
CA ILE A 13 -3.27 -0.25 -0.27
C ILE A 13 -2.98 -1.73 -0.49
N LEU A 14 -3.90 -2.61 -0.10
CA LEU A 14 -3.73 -4.06 -0.32
C LEU A 14 -3.78 -4.42 -1.81
N GLU A 15 -4.67 -3.81 -2.59
CA GLU A 15 -4.75 -4.03 -4.04
C GLU A 15 -3.46 -3.59 -4.75
N ALA A 16 -2.94 -2.41 -4.41
CA ALA A 16 -1.65 -1.94 -4.92
C ALA A 16 -0.49 -2.83 -4.48
N THR A 17 -0.52 -3.31 -3.23
CA THR A 17 0.49 -4.27 -2.74
C THR A 17 0.47 -5.54 -3.58
N CYS A 18 -0.71 -6.10 -3.87
CA CYS A 18 -0.86 -7.26 -4.73
C CYS A 18 -0.24 -7.05 -6.11
N LYS A 19 -0.50 -5.89 -6.75
CA LYS A 19 0.09 -5.57 -8.06
C LYS A 19 1.61 -5.57 -8.01
N VAL A 20 2.20 -4.84 -7.05
CA VAL A 20 3.65 -4.76 -6.90
C VAL A 20 4.24 -6.15 -6.61
N VAL A 21 3.59 -6.94 -5.76
CA VAL A 21 4.02 -8.31 -5.43
C VAL A 21 3.99 -9.22 -6.66
N ILE A 22 2.98 -9.12 -7.53
CA ILE A 22 2.90 -9.89 -8.77
C ILE A 22 4.06 -9.54 -9.71
N GLU A 23 4.46 -8.27 -9.78
CA GLU A 23 5.51 -7.82 -10.68
C GLU A 23 6.93 -8.22 -10.25
N ARG A 24 7.24 -8.16 -8.94
CA ARG A 24 8.62 -8.32 -8.44
C ARG A 24 8.81 -9.34 -7.31
N GLY A 25 7.71 -9.92 -6.81
CA GLY A 25 7.69 -10.81 -5.65
C GLY A 25 7.72 -10.09 -4.30
N PHE A 26 7.10 -10.69 -3.30
CA PHE A 26 6.92 -10.10 -1.96
C PHE A 26 8.23 -9.77 -1.23
N ALA A 27 9.28 -10.57 -1.45
CA ALA A 27 10.60 -10.32 -0.86
C ALA A 27 11.17 -8.97 -1.33
N ASN A 28 10.98 -8.63 -2.61
CA ASN A 28 11.48 -7.41 -3.23
C ASN A 28 10.53 -6.21 -3.11
N THR A 29 9.26 -6.44 -2.76
CA THR A 29 8.31 -5.36 -2.48
C THR A 29 8.76 -4.53 -1.28
N ARG A 30 8.73 -3.21 -1.42
CA ARG A 30 8.93 -2.22 -0.35
C ARG A 30 7.67 -1.38 -0.16
N ILE A 31 7.47 -0.83 1.04
CA ILE A 31 6.36 0.11 1.31
C ILE A 31 6.40 1.31 0.35
N SER A 32 7.60 1.78 0.00
CA SER A 32 7.78 2.85 -0.98
C SER A 32 7.26 2.50 -2.38
N ASP A 33 7.32 1.23 -2.78
CA ASP A 33 6.83 0.79 -4.09
C ASP A 33 5.31 0.82 -4.12
N VAL A 34 4.66 0.36 -3.04
CA VAL A 34 3.21 0.41 -2.88
C VAL A 34 2.71 1.86 -2.81
N ALA A 35 3.46 2.72 -2.11
CA ALA A 35 3.16 4.15 -2.03
C ALA A 35 3.24 4.81 -3.40
N HIS A 36 4.25 4.44 -4.20
CA HIS A 36 4.41 4.92 -5.56
C HIS A 36 3.29 4.44 -6.49
N GLU A 37 2.88 3.17 -6.41
CA GLU A 37 1.77 2.61 -7.20
C GLU A 37 0.43 3.32 -6.94
N LEU A 38 0.22 3.84 -5.73
CA LEU A 38 -0.99 4.58 -5.36
C LEU A 38 -0.86 6.11 -5.48
N ASP A 39 0.31 6.62 -5.86
CA ASP A 39 0.63 8.05 -5.81
C ASP A 39 0.34 8.68 -4.43
N VAL A 40 0.77 8.00 -3.37
CA VAL A 40 0.64 8.45 -1.98
C VAL A 40 2.00 8.49 -1.28
N SER A 41 2.05 9.09 -0.10
CA SER A 41 3.25 9.05 0.73
C SER A 41 3.38 7.71 1.46
N SER A 42 4.61 7.23 1.66
CA SER A 42 4.87 6.06 2.51
C SER A 42 4.34 6.24 3.94
N GLY A 43 4.29 7.48 4.42
CA GLY A 43 3.71 7.82 5.73
C GLY A 43 2.22 7.49 5.82
N LEU A 44 1.46 7.65 4.73
CA LEU A 44 0.06 7.25 4.68
C LEU A 44 -0.09 5.73 4.82
N ILE A 45 0.79 4.96 4.17
CA ILE A 45 0.78 3.50 4.33
C ILE A 45 1.13 3.13 5.78
N HIS A 46 2.14 3.76 6.36
CA HIS A 46 2.50 3.53 7.77
C HIS A 46 1.40 3.88 8.77
N TYR A 47 0.53 4.85 8.43
CA TYR A 47 -0.65 5.16 9.22
C TYR A 47 -1.67 4.00 9.24
N HIS A 48 -1.77 3.23 8.15
CA HIS A 48 -2.69 2.09 8.06
C HIS A 48 -2.03 0.74 8.40
N PHE A 49 -0.73 0.59 8.18
CA PHE A 49 0.01 -0.66 8.30
C PHE A 49 1.37 -0.42 8.96
N GLU A 50 1.62 -1.07 10.09
CA GLU A 50 2.83 -0.86 10.89
C GLU A 50 4.11 -1.25 10.15
N SER A 51 4.04 -2.28 9.30
CA SER A 51 5.19 -2.76 8.53
C SER A 51 4.77 -3.49 7.27
N LYS A 52 5.75 -3.86 6.42
CA LYS A 52 5.52 -4.70 5.24
C LYS A 52 4.86 -6.03 5.59
N GLY A 53 5.13 -6.59 6.77
CA GLY A 53 4.53 -7.86 7.19
C GLY A 53 3.07 -7.75 7.61
N ALA A 54 2.54 -6.53 7.74
CA ALA A 54 1.13 -6.27 8.06
C ALA A 54 0.26 -6.04 6.81
N LEU A 55 0.89 -5.90 5.63
CA LEU A 55 0.23 -5.84 4.31
C LEU A 55 -0.17 -7.26 3.89
#